data_AF-A0A2K2RIZ5-F1
#
_entry.id   AF-A0A2K2RIZ5-F1
#
_cell.length_a   1.000
_cell.length_b   1.000
_cell.length_c   1.000
_cell.angle_alpha   90.00
_cell.angle_beta   90.00
_cell.angle_gamma   90.00
#
_symmetry.space_group_name_H-M   'P 1'
#
loop_
_entity.id
_entity.type
_entity.pdbx_description
1 polymer ?
#
loop_
_entity_poly.entity_id
_entity_poly.type
_entity_poly.pdbx_seq_one_letter_code
_entity_poly.pdbx_strand_id
1 'polypeptide(L)'
;MKMQVIACDVDRRTPAATYTIASADGRTLKTDLCAVCARPLEALLGGAGKPAAPRPAAEETTPGRTTTAPAGAGQGRAARGRRRLRVTTLEEIEARKRALASGKD
;
A
#
# COMPACT_ATOMS: atom_id res chain seq x y z
N MET A 1 13.03 -28.96 21.98
CA MET A 1 13.05 -28.01 20.84
C MET A 1 11.71 -27.30 20.77
N LYS A 2 11.67 -25.97 20.67
CA LYS A 2 10.42 -25.21 20.45
C LYS A 2 10.35 -24.82 18.98
N MET A 3 9.37 -25.33 18.24
CA MET A 3 9.03 -24.82 16.91
C MET A 3 8.26 -23.51 17.09
N GLN A 4 8.79 -22.41 16.53
CA GLN A 4 8.07 -21.15 16.45
C GLN A 4 7.30 -21.15 15.13
N VAL A 5 5.98 -20.99 15.21
CA VAL A 5 5.09 -20.93 14.04
C VAL A 5 4.56 -19.51 13.93
N ILE A 6 4.74 -18.89 12.78
CA ILE A 6 4.25 -17.54 12.48
C ILE A 6 2.88 -17.64 11.83
N ALA A 7 1.92 -16.87 12.35
CA ALA A 7 0.56 -16.78 11.82
C ALA A 7 0.43 -15.56 10.90
N CYS A 8 -0.44 -15.69 9.90
CA CYS A 8 -0.77 -14.60 8.99
C CYS A 8 -1.51 -13.48 9.74
N ASP A 9 -1.13 -12.23 9.49
CA ASP A 9 -1.77 -11.06 10.12
C ASP A 9 -3.23 -10.86 9.69
N VAL A 10 -3.59 -11.37 8.50
CA VAL A 10 -4.92 -11.16 7.90
C VAL A 10 -5.93 -12.21 8.37
N ASP A 11 -5.56 -13.48 8.32
CA ASP A 11 -6.48 -14.61 8.54
C ASP A 11 -6.00 -15.60 9.61
N ARG A 12 -4.89 -15.30 10.29
CA ARG A 12 -4.26 -16.12 11.35
C ARG A 12 -3.90 -17.55 10.94
N ARG A 13 -3.88 -17.86 9.64
CA ARG A 13 -3.43 -19.16 9.14
C ARG A 13 -1.92 -19.31 9.28
N THR A 14 -1.47 -20.53 9.48
CA THR A 14 -0.05 -20.90 9.58
C THR A 14 0.28 -21.95 8.51
N PRO A 15 1.53 -22.03 8.00
CA PRO A 15 2.62 -21.09 8.23
C PRO A 15 2.50 -19.81 7.37
N ALA A 16 2.98 -18.70 7.91
CA ALA A 16 3.12 -17.43 7.20
C ALA A 16 4.60 -17.05 6.99
N ALA A 17 4.85 -16.16 6.04
CA ALA A 17 6.17 -15.59 5.77
C ALA A 17 6.15 -14.07 5.96
N THR A 18 7.24 -13.51 6.45
CA THR A 18 7.37 -12.07 6.68
C THR A 18 7.70 -11.33 5.40
N TYR A 19 6.85 -10.39 4.99
CA TYR A 19 7.07 -9.49 3.87
C TYR A 19 7.47 -8.11 4.38
N THR A 20 8.47 -7.51 3.74
CA THR A 20 8.82 -6.10 3.95
C THR A 20 8.42 -5.32 2.70
N ILE A 21 7.45 -4.43 2.86
CA ILE A 21 6.91 -3.61 1.77
C ILE A 21 7.50 -2.21 1.91
N ALA A 22 8.30 -1.80 0.92
CA ALA A 22 8.85 -0.46 0.84
C ALA A 22 7.99 0.40 -0.10
N SER A 23 7.58 1.58 0.37
CA SER A 23 6.87 2.58 -0.42
C SER A 23 7.85 3.58 -1.04
N ALA A 24 7.47 4.20 -2.16
CA ALA A 24 8.28 5.22 -2.82
C ALA A 24 8.60 6.42 -1.91
N ASP A 25 7.73 6.73 -0.94
CA ASP A 25 7.92 7.78 0.06
C ASP A 25 8.91 7.40 1.18
N GLY A 26 9.64 6.27 1.05
CA GLY A 26 10.64 5.80 2.00
C GLY A 26 10.08 5.08 3.24
N ARG A 27 8.76 4.88 3.31
CA ARG A 27 8.13 4.13 4.41
C ARG A 27 8.29 2.63 4.19
N THR A 28 8.56 1.90 5.27
CA THR A 28 8.62 0.43 5.26
C THR A 28 7.58 -0.14 6.21
N LEU A 29 6.90 -1.20 5.77
CA LEU A 29 5.94 -1.98 6.56
C LEU A 29 6.40 -3.43 6.58
N LYS A 30 6.38 -4.06 7.75
CA LYS A 30 6.57 -5.50 7.92
C LYS A 30 5.22 -6.16 8.20
N THR A 31 4.90 -7.26 7.54
CA THR A 31 3.67 -8.02 7.77
C THR A 31 3.88 -9.49 7.44
N ASP A 32 3.22 -10.38 8.18
CA ASP A 32 3.26 -11.82 7.98
C ASP A 32 2.07 -12.28 7.14
N LEU A 33 2.32 -12.92 6.00
CA LEU A 33 1.28 -13.36 5.07
C LEU A 33 1.40 -14.84 4.78
N CYS A 34 0.27 -15.55 4.80
CA CYS A 34 0.19 -16.91 4.26
C CYS A 34 0.27 -16.88 2.72
N ALA A 35 0.57 -18.02 2.10
CA ALA A 35 0.72 -18.12 0.64
C ALA A 35 -0.50 -17.60 -0.14
N VAL A 36 -1.72 -17.74 0.41
CA VAL A 36 -2.93 -17.26 -0.24
C VAL A 36 -3.00 -15.72 -0.24
N CYS A 37 -2.72 -15.10 0.91
CA CYS A 37 -2.74 -13.64 1.06
C CYS A 37 -1.54 -12.95 0.40
N ALA A 38 -0.40 -13.65 0.27
CA ALA A 38 0.79 -13.12 -0.39
C ALA A 38 0.67 -13.06 -1.92
N ARG A 39 -0.09 -13.97 -2.54
CA ARG A 39 -0.21 -14.07 -4.01
C ARG A 39 -0.60 -12.77 -4.72
N PRO A 40 -1.62 -12.01 -4.27
CA PRO A 40 -1.96 -10.73 -4.90
C PRO A 40 -0.82 -9.72 -4.81
N LEU A 41 -0.10 -9.70 -3.69
CA LEU A 41 1.05 -8.81 -3.48
C LEU A 41 2.20 -9.15 -4.44
N GLU A 42 2.54 -10.44 -4.56
CA GLU A 42 3.58 -10.91 -5.47
C GLU A 42 3.22 -10.66 -6.94
N ALA A 43 1.95 -10.83 -7.30
CA ALA A 43 1.46 -10.52 -8.65
C ALA A 43 1.60 -9.03 -8.99
N LEU A 44 1.29 -8.14 -8.04
CA LEU A 44 1.44 -6.69 -8.22
C LEU A 44 2.91 -6.25 -8.29
N LEU A 45 3.79 -6.90 -7.52
CA LEU A 45 5.22 -6.60 -7.46
C LEU A 45 6.05 -7.39 -8.48
N GLY A 46 5.42 -8.10 -9.42
CA GLY A 46 6.11 -8.85 -10.47
C GLY A 46 7.03 -9.95 -9.95
N GLY A 47 6.69 -10.58 -8.81
CA GLY A 47 7.53 -11.60 -8.16
C GLY A 47 8.76 -11.06 -7.43
N ALA A 48 8.96 -9.74 -7.38
CA ALA A 48 10.04 -9.10 -6.63
C ALA A 48 9.77 -9.00 -5.12
N GLY A 49 8.53 -9.26 -4.69
CA GLY A 49 8.15 -9.38 -3.28
C GLY A 49 8.70 -10.67 -2.67
N LYS A 50 10.03 -10.77 -2.50
CA LYS A 50 10.63 -11.94 -1.87
C LYS A 50 10.36 -11.85 -0.36
N PRO A 51 9.80 -12.88 0.28
CA PRO A 51 9.64 -12.88 1.73
C PRO A 51 11.03 -12.74 2.38
N ALA A 52 11.14 -11.84 3.35
CA ALA A 52 12.31 -11.77 4.19
C ALA A 52 12.38 -13.08 4.98
N ALA A 53 13.53 -13.74 4.97
CA ALA A 53 13.74 -14.94 5.77
C ALA A 53 13.36 -14.65 7.24
N PRO A 54 12.71 -15.59 7.95
CA PRO A 54 12.32 -15.38 9.33
C PRO A 54 13.58 -15.10 10.15
N ARG A 55 13.71 -13.84 10.59
CA ARG A 55 14.87 -13.38 11.36
C ARG A 55 14.60 -13.77 12.82
N PRO A 56 15.49 -14.49 13.51
CA PRO A 56 15.36 -14.66 14.95
C PRO A 56 15.43 -13.28 15.61
N ALA A 57 14.51 -13.02 16.54
CA ALA A 57 14.36 -11.74 17.23
C ALA A 57 15.71 -11.28 17.80
N ALA A 58 16.26 -10.20 17.23
CA ALA A 58 17.40 -9.48 17.76
C ALA A 58 16.92 -8.06 18.13
N GLU A 59 17.16 -7.68 19.38
CA GLU A 59 16.83 -6.40 20.01
C GLU A 59 17.19 -5.19 19.11
N GLU A 60 16.23 -4.29 18.90
CA GLU A 60 16.49 -2.97 18.33
C GLU A 60 16.60 -1.93 19.45
N THR A 61 17.85 -1.55 19.71
CA THR A 61 18.32 -0.35 20.39
C THR A 61 17.56 0.91 19.96
N THR A 62 17.06 1.66 20.94
CA THR A 62 16.57 3.04 20.77
C THR A 62 17.71 4.00 20.43
N PRO A 63 17.53 4.92 19.48
CA PRO A 63 18.27 6.18 19.48
C PRO A 63 17.29 7.34 19.70
N GLY A 64 17.34 7.91 20.90
CA GLY A 64 16.86 9.27 21.10
C GLY A 64 17.91 10.26 20.61
N ARG A 65 17.51 11.32 19.90
CA ARG A 65 17.92 12.69 20.21
C ARG A 65 17.13 13.74 19.43
N THR A 66 16.68 14.72 20.19
CA THR A 66 16.16 16.06 19.86
C THR A 66 16.97 16.86 18.84
N THR A 67 16.27 17.60 17.98
CA THR A 67 16.67 18.95 17.56
C THR A 67 15.44 19.85 17.41
N THR A 68 15.51 21.00 18.07
CA THR A 68 14.58 22.14 18.05
C THR A 68 14.79 23.08 16.85
N ALA A 69 13.70 23.78 16.49
CA ALA A 69 13.57 25.13 15.89
C ALA A 69 13.59 25.29 14.35
N PRO A 70 13.06 26.40 13.77
CA PRO A 70 12.11 27.42 14.24
C PRO A 70 10.88 27.63 13.30
N ALA A 71 9.96 28.51 13.72
CA ALA A 71 8.84 29.04 12.94
C ALA A 71 9.28 29.91 11.75
N GLY A 72 8.53 29.87 10.64
CA GLY A 72 8.71 30.78 9.51
C GLY A 72 7.66 30.59 8.42
N ALA A 73 6.91 31.66 8.16
CA ALA A 73 5.76 31.74 7.25
C ALA A 73 6.09 31.41 5.78
N GLY A 74 5.13 30.79 5.08
CA GLY A 74 5.19 30.52 3.64
C GLY A 74 3.80 30.50 3.02
N GLN A 75 3.53 31.52 2.20
CA GLN A 75 2.24 31.91 1.62
C GLN A 75 1.54 30.80 0.80
N GLY A 76 0.20 30.78 0.93
CA GLY A 76 -0.66 29.83 0.25
C GLY A 76 -0.57 29.91 -1.28
N ARG A 77 -0.20 28.80 -1.91
CA ARG A 77 -0.53 28.53 -3.31
C ARG A 77 -1.91 27.92 -3.38
N ALA A 78 -2.81 28.55 -4.13
CA ALA A 78 -4.16 28.06 -4.40
C ALA A 78 -4.12 26.59 -4.83
N ALA A 79 -4.69 25.72 -4.00
CA ALA A 79 -4.87 24.32 -4.33
C ALA A 79 -5.80 24.23 -5.55
N ARG A 80 -5.26 23.85 -6.71
CA ARG A 80 -6.08 23.41 -7.84
C ARG A 80 -6.90 22.22 -7.34
N GLY A 81 -8.19 22.46 -7.10
CA GLY A 81 -9.11 21.47 -6.56
C GLY A 81 -9.02 20.18 -7.35
N ARG A 82 -8.71 19.07 -6.67
CA ARG A 82 -8.75 17.74 -7.28
C ARG A 82 -10.20 17.50 -7.70
N ARG A 83 -10.46 17.44 -9.02
CA ARG A 83 -11.80 17.10 -9.52
C ARG A 83 -12.17 15.72 -8.97
N ARG A 84 -13.21 15.66 -8.16
CA ARG A 84 -13.77 14.40 -7.69
C ARG A 84 -14.30 13.63 -8.92
N LEU A 85 -13.91 12.37 -9.03
CA LEU A 85 -14.46 11.45 -10.02
C LEU A 85 -15.97 11.33 -9.75
N ARG A 86 -16.78 11.63 -10.75
CA ARG A 86 -18.23 11.44 -10.69
C ARG A 86 -18.51 9.98 -10.98
N VAL A 87 -19.13 9.28 -10.03
CA VAL A 87 -19.63 7.92 -10.24
C VAL A 87 -20.92 8.05 -11.05
N THR A 88 -20.93 7.55 -12.27
CA THR A 88 -22.10 7.51 -13.16
C THR A 88 -22.64 6.09 -13.28
N THR A 89 -23.93 5.96 -13.52
CA THR A 89 -24.61 4.67 -13.68
C THR A 89 -24.34 4.05 -15.06
N LEU A 90 -24.61 2.75 -15.22
CA LEU A 90 -24.41 2.04 -16.50
C LEU A 90 -25.27 2.64 -17.63
N GLU A 91 -26.50 3.06 -17.32
CA GLU A 91 -27.41 3.67 -18.29
C GLU A 91 -26.88 5.04 -18.79
N GLU A 92 -26.32 5.86 -17.89
CA GLU A 92 -25.70 7.14 -18.24
C GLU A 92 -24.48 6.96 -19.15
N ILE A 93 -23.73 5.87 -18.98
CA ILE A 93 -22.56 5.55 -19.82
C ILE A 93 -23.01 5.18 -21.24
N GLU A 94 -24.07 4.38 -21.37
CA GLU A 94 -24.61 3.99 -22.69
C GLU A 94 -25.22 5.18 -23.44
N ALA A 95 -25.95 6.07 -22.74
CA ALA A 95 -26.51 7.27 -23.34
C ALA A 95 -25.41 8.19 -23.89
N ARG A 96 -24.34 8.39 -23.12
CA ARG A 96 -23.20 9.23 -23.54
C ARG A 96 -22.45 8.64 -24.72
N LYS A 97 -22.34 7.31 -24.79
CA LYS A 97 -21.74 6.60 -25.93
C LYS A 97 -22.56 6.78 -27.21
N ARG A 98 -23.89 6.71 -27.11
CA ARG A 98 -24.78 6.97 -28.26
C ARG A 98 -24.70 8.42 -28.73
N ALA A 99 -24.69 9.38 -27.81
CA ALA A 99 -24.54 10.81 -28.14
C ALA A 99 -23.21 11.14 -28.83
N LEU A 100 -22.11 10.47 -28.45
CA LEU A 100 -20.81 10.59 -29.12
C LEU A 100 -20.79 9.93 -30.50
N ALA A 101 -21.59 8.87 -30.71
CA ALA A 101 -21.70 8.19 -31.99
C ALA A 101 -22.58 8.94 -33.00
N SER A 102 -23.58 9.69 -32.53
CA SER A 102 -24.51 10.45 -33.37
C SER A 102 -24.03 11.88 -33.71
N GLY A 103 -22.86 12.29 -33.24
CA GLY A 103 -22.28 13.63 -33.49
C GLY A 103 -21.10 13.62 -34.46
N LYS A 104 -20.93 12.55 -35.24
CA LYS A 104 -19.83 12.36 -36.18
C LYS A 104 -20.29 12.39 -37.65
N ASP A 105 -21.26 13.25 -37.94
CA ASP A 105 -21.73 13.62 -39.27
C ASP A 105 -21.40 15.09 -39.56
#